data_AF-A0A9E3C0V7-F1
#
_entry.id   AF-A0A9E3C0V7-F1
#
_cell.length_a   1.000
_cell.length_b   1.000
_cell.length_c   1.000
_cell.angle_alpha   90.00
_cell.angle_beta   90.00
_cell.angle_gamma   90.00
#
_symmetry.space_group_name_H-M   'P 1'
#
loop_
_entity.id
_entity.type
_entity.pdbx_description
1 polymer ?
#
loop_
_entity_poly.entity_id
_entity_poly.type
_entity_poly.pdbx_seq_one_letter_code
_entity_poly.pdbx_strand_id
1 'polypeptide(L)'
;MTRKRRTREHVIADLSVNFVERQVLLCGYTVEHPRHDYGYDLSLTTYDANGEPEDGEVRIQVKATDTLRLLKGGTTFPWKVARSDLARWIYDPLPVILVVYDARADKACWFYIQRYFQTLPGFNLFAAGKTVTVHVPTANVLDVGAIQQFARFRDAVGNQRRGIRHDL
;
A
#
# COMPACT_ATOMS: atom_id res chain seq x y z
N MET A 1 35.02 2.33 -17.00
CA MET A 1 34.03 2.27 -15.90
C MET A 1 32.70 2.82 -16.39
N THR A 2 31.66 1.99 -16.45
CA THR A 2 30.31 2.43 -16.83
C THR A 2 29.66 3.12 -15.63
N ARG A 3 29.29 4.40 -15.77
CA ARG A 3 28.60 5.14 -14.70
C ARG A 3 27.20 4.56 -14.50
N LYS A 4 26.71 4.49 -13.26
CA LYS A 4 25.31 4.16 -12.98
C LYS A 4 24.41 5.19 -13.65
N ARG A 5 23.47 4.74 -14.47
CA ARG A 5 22.51 5.58 -15.19
C ARG A 5 21.19 5.61 -14.41
N ARG A 6 20.66 6.80 -14.15
CA ARG A 6 19.28 6.94 -13.65
C ARG A 6 18.33 6.57 -14.80
N THR A 7 17.55 5.53 -14.61
CA THR A 7 16.60 5.04 -15.61
C THR A 7 15.23 5.69 -15.41
N ARG A 8 14.32 5.50 -16.36
CA ARG A 8 12.94 5.97 -16.23
C ARG A 8 12.24 5.32 -15.04
N GLU A 9 12.52 4.05 -14.77
CA GLU A 9 11.99 3.28 -13.64
C GLU A 9 12.39 3.92 -12.31
N HIS A 10 13.64 4.37 -12.15
CA HIS A 10 14.05 5.11 -10.96
C HIS A 10 13.27 6.41 -10.80
N VAL A 11 13.08 7.16 -11.89
CA VAL A 11 12.35 8.43 -11.86
C VAL A 11 10.88 8.22 -11.46
N ILE A 12 10.19 7.22 -12.03
CA ILE A 12 8.78 6.98 -11.69
C ILE A 12 8.61 6.37 -10.30
N ALA A 13 9.60 5.64 -9.80
CA ALA A 13 9.61 5.17 -8.41
C ALA A 13 9.61 6.38 -7.46
N ASP A 14 10.55 7.33 -7.64
CA ASP A 14 10.63 8.55 -6.83
C ASP A 14 9.34 9.38 -6.94
N LEU A 15 8.81 9.57 -8.15
CA LEU A 15 7.56 10.31 -8.38
C LEU A 15 6.37 9.63 -7.70
N SER A 16 6.31 8.29 -7.73
CA SER A 16 5.20 7.56 -7.12
C SER A 16 5.16 7.70 -5.60
N VAL A 17 6.33 7.67 -4.94
CA VAL A 17 6.45 7.89 -3.50
C VAL A 17 6.04 9.33 -3.16
N ASN A 18 6.53 10.31 -3.92
CA ASN A 18 6.13 11.70 -3.72
C ASN A 18 4.64 11.95 -3.93
N PHE A 19 4.02 11.27 -4.89
CA PHE A 19 2.57 11.34 -5.11
C PHE A 19 1.81 10.91 -3.85
N VAL A 20 2.20 9.79 -3.22
CA VAL A 20 1.60 9.31 -1.98
C VAL A 20 1.83 10.29 -0.83
N GLU A 21 3.08 10.70 -0.62
CA GLU A 21 3.46 11.70 0.40
C GLU A 21 2.60 12.96 0.31
N ARG A 22 2.42 13.49 -0.90
CA ARG A 22 1.62 14.69 -1.10
C ARG A 22 0.18 14.50 -0.61
N GLN A 23 -0.46 13.37 -0.92
CA GLN A 23 -1.82 13.10 -0.43
C GLN A 23 -1.85 12.98 1.09
N VAL A 24 -0.83 12.35 1.69
CA VAL A 24 -0.70 12.22 3.14
C VAL A 24 -0.55 13.58 3.82
N LEU A 25 0.35 14.43 3.32
CA LEU A 25 0.58 15.77 3.86
C LEU A 25 -0.66 16.66 3.75
N LEU A 26 -1.45 16.51 2.68
CA LEU A 26 -2.72 17.23 2.52
C LEU A 26 -3.78 16.81 3.56
N CYS A 27 -3.65 15.64 4.20
CA CYS A 27 -4.46 15.24 5.34
C CYS A 27 -3.92 15.77 6.68
N GLY A 28 -2.77 16.47 6.71
CA GLY A 28 -2.09 16.84 7.95
C GLY A 28 -1.38 15.67 8.63
N TYR A 29 -1.15 14.58 7.90
CA TYR A 29 -0.48 13.37 8.38
C TYR A 29 1.00 13.35 7.95
N THR A 30 1.75 12.36 8.41
CA THR A 30 3.16 12.19 8.05
C THR A 30 3.44 10.80 7.51
N VAL A 31 4.48 10.68 6.69
CA VAL A 31 5.05 9.38 6.34
C VAL A 31 6.53 9.32 6.66
N GLU A 32 6.98 8.16 7.09
CA GLU A 32 8.40 7.82 7.20
C GLU A 32 8.81 6.85 6.10
N HIS A 33 10.05 7.00 5.63
CA HIS A 33 10.70 6.06 4.73
C HIS A 33 11.50 5.07 5.57
N PRO A 34 11.10 3.79 5.65
CA PRO A 34 11.85 2.81 6.42
C PRO A 34 13.28 2.72 5.90
N ARG A 35 14.27 3.06 6.75
CA ARG A 35 15.69 3.07 6.35
C ARG A 35 16.20 1.68 5.95
N HIS A 36 15.60 0.64 6.50
CA HIS A 36 15.90 -0.73 6.13
C HIS A 36 14.75 -1.26 5.28
N ASP A 37 15.04 -1.48 3.99
CA ASP A 37 14.08 -2.01 3.03
C ASP A 37 13.83 -3.50 3.33
N TYR A 38 12.87 -3.73 4.20
CA TYR A 38 12.36 -5.05 4.49
C TYR A 38 11.02 -5.31 3.78
N GLY A 39 10.63 -4.51 2.77
CA GLY A 39 9.45 -4.79 1.95
C GLY A 39 8.23 -3.89 2.18
N TYR A 40 8.46 -2.65 2.64
CA TYR A 40 7.50 -1.54 2.64
C TYR A 40 8.25 -0.25 2.26
N ASP A 41 7.60 0.63 1.50
CA ASP A 41 8.25 1.89 1.07
C ASP A 41 7.93 3.03 2.04
N LEU A 42 6.75 3.03 2.65
CA LEU A 42 6.29 4.10 3.55
C LEU A 42 5.59 3.53 4.78
N SER A 43 5.72 4.24 5.90
CA SER A 43 4.84 4.11 7.06
C SER A 43 4.06 5.39 7.29
N LEU A 44 2.74 5.30 7.33
CA LEU A 44 1.83 6.43 7.57
C LEU A 44 1.48 6.51 9.05
N THR A 45 1.76 7.68 9.63
CA THR A 45 1.33 8.10 10.97
C THR A 45 0.27 9.18 10.81
N THR A 46 -0.83 9.06 11.55
CA THR A 46 -1.91 10.05 11.53
C THR A 46 -2.02 10.74 12.89
N TYR A 47 -2.81 11.81 12.90
CA TYR A 47 -2.97 12.66 14.05
C TYR A 47 -4.46 12.96 14.26
N ASP A 48 -4.83 13.14 15.51
CA ASP A 48 -6.18 13.53 15.90
C ASP A 48 -6.43 15.03 15.60
N ALA A 49 -7.61 15.52 16.00
CA ALA A 49 -7.98 16.92 15.80
C ALA A 49 -7.10 17.94 16.56
N ASN A 50 -6.37 17.50 17.60
CA ASN A 50 -5.44 18.31 18.37
C ASN A 50 -4.02 18.26 17.82
N GLY A 51 -3.76 17.42 16.81
CA GLY A 51 -2.43 17.16 16.26
C GLY A 51 -1.63 16.16 17.08
N GLU A 52 -2.28 15.38 17.94
CA GLU A 52 -1.63 14.31 18.72
C GLU A 52 -1.54 13.02 17.88
N PRO A 53 -0.41 12.29 17.91
CA PRO A 53 -0.28 11.03 17.18
C PRO A 53 -1.33 10.00 17.62
N GLU A 54 -1.97 9.35 16.65
CA GLU A 54 -2.92 8.26 16.91
C GLU A 54 -2.21 6.89 16.98
N ASP A 55 -2.70 5.98 17.83
CA ASP A 55 -2.08 4.67 18.03
C ASP A 55 -2.05 3.80 16.77
N GLY A 56 -0.85 3.40 16.38
CA GLY A 56 -0.61 2.49 15.25
C GLY A 56 -0.39 3.20 13.92
N GLU A 57 0.05 2.43 12.93
CA GLU A 57 0.49 2.94 11.64
C GLU A 57 -0.19 2.20 10.49
N VAL A 58 -0.11 2.73 9.28
CA VAL A 58 -0.45 2.02 8.04
C VAL A 58 0.83 1.78 7.24
N ARG A 59 1.08 0.53 6.85
CA ARG A 59 2.21 0.17 5.97
C ARG A 59 1.78 0.36 4.52
N ILE A 60 2.61 1.02 3.72
CA ILE A 60 2.33 1.25 2.31
C ILE A 60 3.48 0.71 1.46
N GLN A 61 3.15 -0.17 0.51
CA GLN A 61 4.03 -0.52 -0.59
C GLN A 61 3.59 0.26 -1.82
N VAL A 62 4.51 0.98 -2.44
CA VAL A 62 4.31 1.72 -3.68
C VAL A 62 4.94 0.96 -4.84
N LYS A 63 4.24 0.93 -5.97
CA LYS A 63 4.75 0.44 -7.24
C LYS A 63 4.41 1.44 -8.32
N ALA A 64 5.21 1.50 -9.38
CA ALA A 64 5.01 2.43 -10.48
C ALA A 64 5.10 1.73 -11.83
N THR A 65 4.38 2.24 -12.82
CA THR A 65 4.46 1.78 -14.21
C THR A 65 4.14 2.91 -15.18
N ASP A 66 4.77 2.89 -16.35
CA ASP A 66 4.40 3.72 -17.51
C ASP A 66 3.50 2.95 -18.49
N THR A 67 3.15 1.70 -18.22
CA THR A 67 2.47 0.82 -19.18
C THR A 67 1.31 0.08 -18.54
N LEU A 68 0.52 0.78 -17.72
CA LEU A 68 -0.66 0.21 -17.10
C LEU A 68 -1.64 -0.28 -18.18
N ARG A 69 -2.06 -1.55 -18.07
CA ARG A 69 -2.98 -2.20 -19.00
C ARG A 69 -4.23 -2.64 -18.26
N LEU A 70 -5.36 -2.06 -18.65
CA LEU A 70 -6.67 -2.44 -18.11
C LEU A 70 -7.12 -3.80 -18.65
N LEU A 71 -7.87 -4.54 -17.85
CA LEU A 71 -8.59 -5.72 -18.31
C LEU A 71 -9.84 -5.33 -19.12
N LYS A 72 -10.46 -6.32 -19.78
CA LYS A 72 -11.73 -6.14 -20.49
C LYS A 72 -12.77 -5.56 -19.53
N GLY A 73 -13.40 -4.44 -19.93
CA GLY A 73 -14.36 -3.69 -19.11
C GLY A 73 -13.76 -2.50 -18.36
N GLY A 74 -12.43 -2.35 -18.32
CA GLY A 74 -11.76 -1.13 -17.86
C GLY A 74 -11.82 -0.87 -16.34
N THR A 75 -12.45 -1.74 -15.56
CA THR A 75 -12.67 -1.52 -14.12
C THR A 75 -11.49 -1.96 -13.25
N THR A 76 -10.63 -2.87 -13.74
CA THR A 76 -9.47 -3.37 -13.02
C THR A 76 -8.25 -3.53 -13.92
N PHE A 77 -7.06 -3.62 -13.31
CA PHE A 77 -5.83 -4.04 -13.98
C PHE A 77 -5.11 -5.11 -13.15
N PRO A 78 -4.36 -6.03 -13.80
CA PRO A 78 -3.63 -7.06 -13.10
C PRO A 78 -2.30 -6.51 -12.57
N TRP A 79 -1.95 -6.86 -11.33
CA TRP A 79 -0.63 -6.61 -10.77
C TRP A 79 -0.05 -7.90 -10.19
N LYS A 80 1.20 -8.22 -10.55
CA LYS A 80 1.88 -9.41 -10.04
C LYS A 80 2.60 -9.07 -8.75
N VAL A 81 2.35 -9.85 -7.71
CA VAL A 81 2.99 -9.75 -6.39
C VAL A 81 3.78 -11.02 -6.14
N ALA A 82 5.02 -10.91 -5.67
CA ALA A 82 5.79 -12.08 -5.26
C ALA A 82 5.14 -12.73 -4.04
N ARG A 83 5.08 -14.06 -3.99
CA ARG A 83 4.47 -14.79 -2.87
C ARG A 83 5.18 -14.50 -1.53
N SER A 84 6.49 -14.27 -1.56
CA SER A 84 7.28 -13.88 -0.38
C SER A 84 6.81 -12.57 0.22
N ASP A 85 6.63 -11.55 -0.63
CA ASP A 85 6.18 -10.22 -0.20
C ASP A 85 4.75 -10.32 0.31
N LEU A 86 3.90 -11.04 -0.43
CA LEU A 86 2.52 -11.24 -0.04
C LEU A 86 2.39 -11.97 1.31
N ALA A 87 3.23 -12.97 1.58
CA ALA A 87 3.25 -13.66 2.86
C ALA A 87 3.53 -12.68 3.99
N ARG A 88 4.54 -11.82 3.84
CA ARG A 88 4.85 -10.79 4.82
C ARG A 88 3.65 -9.85 5.03
N TRP A 89 3.06 -9.37 3.94
CA TRP A 89 1.98 -8.38 4.00
C TRP A 89 0.68 -8.91 4.59
N ILE A 90 0.33 -10.16 4.30
CA ILE A 90 -0.90 -10.78 4.84
C ILE A 90 -0.83 -10.97 6.35
N TYR A 91 0.35 -11.34 6.87
CA TYR A 91 0.55 -11.60 8.30
C TYR A 91 1.02 -10.37 9.08
N ASP A 92 1.16 -9.21 8.43
CA ASP A 92 1.52 -7.99 9.14
C ASP A 92 0.42 -7.64 10.15
N PRO A 93 0.78 -7.25 11.38
CA PRO A 93 -0.20 -6.81 12.35
C PRO A 93 -0.93 -5.52 11.99
N LEU A 94 -0.33 -4.68 11.15
CA LEU A 94 -0.86 -3.37 10.76
C LEU A 94 -1.56 -3.47 9.39
N PRO A 95 -2.44 -2.51 9.03
CA PRO A 95 -2.99 -2.45 7.70
C PRO A 95 -1.88 -2.27 6.66
N VAL A 96 -1.88 -3.12 5.62
CA VAL A 96 -0.95 -3.03 4.48
C VAL A 96 -1.69 -2.64 3.21
N ILE A 97 -1.32 -1.48 2.66
CA ILE A 97 -1.87 -0.93 1.42
C ILE A 97 -0.85 -1.07 0.30
N LEU A 98 -1.28 -1.64 -0.83
CA LEU A 98 -0.53 -1.58 -2.08
C LEU A 98 -1.05 -0.40 -2.91
N VAL A 99 -0.15 0.49 -3.30
CA VAL A 99 -0.42 1.60 -4.22
C VAL A 99 0.28 1.30 -5.55
N VAL A 100 -0.43 1.46 -6.66
CA VAL A 100 0.13 1.40 -8.01
C VAL A 100 -0.08 2.74 -8.70
N TYR A 101 1.02 3.41 -9.00
CA TYR A 101 1.09 4.68 -9.69
C TYR A 101 1.27 4.48 -11.20
N ASP A 102 0.36 5.04 -11.99
CA ASP A 102 0.45 5.19 -13.43
C ASP A 102 1.13 6.53 -13.75
N ALA A 103 2.39 6.45 -14.13
CA ALA A 103 3.22 7.62 -14.38
C ALA A 103 2.90 8.34 -15.69
N ARG A 104 2.11 7.74 -16.59
CA ARG A 104 1.62 8.43 -17.80
C ARG A 104 0.37 9.25 -17.51
N ALA A 105 -0.50 8.73 -16.66
CA ALA A 105 -1.74 9.40 -16.29
C ALA A 105 -1.58 10.35 -15.09
N ASP A 106 -0.44 10.28 -14.39
CA ASP A 106 -0.19 10.96 -13.10
C ASP A 106 -1.31 10.67 -12.09
N LYS A 107 -1.60 9.38 -11.94
CA LYS A 107 -2.66 8.87 -11.06
C LYS A 107 -2.20 7.61 -10.35
N ALA A 108 -2.62 7.45 -9.10
CA ALA A 108 -2.41 6.21 -8.36
C ALA A 108 -3.74 5.54 -8.01
N CYS A 109 -3.75 4.22 -8.08
CA CYS A 109 -4.82 3.39 -7.52
C CYS A 109 -4.29 2.61 -6.31
N TRP A 110 -5.15 2.28 -5.36
CA TRP A 110 -4.76 1.61 -4.13
C TRP A 110 -5.61 0.39 -3.81
N PHE A 111 -5.07 -0.45 -2.93
CA PHE A 111 -5.68 -1.72 -2.58
C PHE A 111 -5.27 -2.19 -1.19
N TYR A 112 -6.24 -2.59 -0.37
CA TYR A 112 -5.99 -3.14 0.96
C TYR A 112 -5.71 -4.65 0.87
N ILE A 113 -4.43 -5.03 1.01
CA ILE A 113 -3.92 -6.38 0.75
C ILE A 113 -4.63 -7.42 1.62
N GLN A 114 -4.60 -7.23 2.94
CA GLN A 114 -5.15 -8.22 3.89
C GLN A 114 -6.65 -8.44 3.66
N ARG A 115 -7.43 -7.35 3.52
CA ARG A 115 -8.88 -7.44 3.29
C ARG A 115 -9.23 -8.17 2.01
N TYR A 116 -8.54 -7.89 0.90
CA TYR A 116 -8.84 -8.56 -0.36
C TYR A 116 -8.67 -10.07 -0.26
N PHE A 117 -7.52 -10.53 0.27
CA PHE A 117 -7.23 -11.95 0.35
C PHE A 117 -8.08 -12.68 1.38
N GLN A 118 -8.53 -12.00 2.45
CA GLN A 118 -9.54 -12.53 3.37
C GLN A 118 -10.90 -12.75 2.67
N THR A 119 -11.27 -11.89 1.72
CA THR A 119 -12.55 -11.96 1.00
C THR A 119 -12.51 -12.81 -0.26
N LEU A 120 -11.32 -13.27 -0.69
CA LEU A 120 -11.15 -14.03 -1.93
C LEU A 120 -11.46 -15.53 -1.69
N PRO A 121 -12.55 -16.07 -2.24
CA PRO A 121 -12.96 -17.45 -1.96
C PRO A 121 -11.91 -18.46 -2.41
N GLY A 122 -11.57 -19.41 -1.52
CA GLY A 122 -10.62 -20.48 -1.82
C GLY A 122 -9.17 -20.04 -1.96
N PHE A 123 -8.82 -18.79 -1.64
CA PHE A 123 -7.43 -18.36 -1.65
C PHE A 123 -6.61 -19.10 -0.59
N ASN A 124 -5.50 -19.71 -1.01
CA ASN A 124 -4.53 -20.34 -0.14
C ASN A 124 -3.12 -19.93 -0.56
N LEU A 125 -2.46 -19.13 0.30
CA LEU A 125 -1.10 -18.65 0.08
C LEU A 125 -0.08 -19.79 -0.06
N PHE A 126 -0.26 -20.91 0.65
CA PHE A 126 0.65 -22.06 0.60
C PHE A 126 0.53 -22.86 -0.70
N ALA A 127 -0.65 -22.84 -1.34
CA ALA A 127 -0.90 -23.45 -2.64
C ALA A 127 -0.57 -22.51 -3.82
N ALA A 128 -0.35 -21.23 -3.56
CA ALA A 128 0.00 -20.26 -4.60
C ALA A 128 1.40 -20.49 -5.16
N GLY A 129 1.58 -20.19 -6.47
CA GLY A 129 2.89 -20.20 -7.13
C GLY A 129 3.83 -19.09 -6.65
N LYS A 130 4.98 -18.91 -7.31
CA LYS A 130 5.97 -17.87 -6.96
C LYS A 130 5.40 -16.44 -6.98
N THR A 131 4.37 -16.20 -7.77
CA THR A 131 3.69 -14.91 -7.88
C THR A 131 2.18 -15.10 -7.85
N VAL A 132 1.49 -14.16 -7.22
CA VAL A 132 0.03 -14.05 -7.22
C VAL A 132 -0.36 -12.81 -8.03
N THR A 133 -1.39 -12.94 -8.88
CA THR A 133 -1.93 -11.78 -9.60
C THR A 133 -3.11 -11.23 -8.82
N VAL A 134 -3.03 -9.96 -8.43
CA VAL A 134 -4.15 -9.21 -7.85
C VAL A 134 -4.81 -8.35 -8.92
N HIS A 135 -6.10 -8.13 -8.80
CA HIS A 135 -6.85 -7.25 -9.68
C HIS A 135 -7.15 -5.95 -8.94
N VAL A 136 -6.38 -4.90 -9.26
CA VAL A 136 -6.49 -3.61 -8.59
C VAL A 136 -7.65 -2.82 -9.23
N PRO A 137 -8.65 -2.38 -8.45
CA PRO A 137 -9.75 -1.58 -8.96
C PRO A 137 -9.29 -0.17 -9.36
N THR A 138 -9.68 0.28 -10.55
CA THR A 138 -9.42 1.66 -11.01
C THR A 138 -10.26 2.70 -10.26
N ALA A 139 -11.37 2.28 -9.66
CA ALA A 139 -12.22 3.13 -8.82
C ALA A 139 -11.55 3.51 -7.49
N ASN A 140 -10.57 2.72 -7.03
CA ASN A 140 -9.82 3.00 -5.81
C ASN A 140 -8.72 4.03 -6.10
N VAL A 141 -9.09 5.24 -6.47
CA VAL A 141 -8.14 6.33 -6.72
C VAL A 141 -7.51 6.77 -5.41
N LEU A 142 -6.21 7.05 -5.43
CA LEU A 142 -5.50 7.60 -4.29
C LEU A 142 -5.63 9.13 -4.27
N ASP A 143 -6.46 9.60 -3.37
CA ASP A 143 -6.65 11.01 -3.04
C ASP A 143 -6.67 11.19 -1.51
N VAL A 144 -6.95 12.41 -1.05
CA VAL A 144 -7.10 12.74 0.38
C VAL A 144 -8.16 11.86 1.05
N GLY A 145 -9.26 11.53 0.37
CA GLY A 145 -10.31 10.66 0.89
C GLY A 145 -9.82 9.22 1.08
N ALA A 146 -8.98 8.72 0.17
CA ALA A 146 -8.31 7.42 0.32
C ALA A 146 -7.38 7.39 1.54
N ILE A 147 -6.58 8.44 1.77
CA ILE A 147 -5.72 8.51 2.96
C ILE A 147 -6.54 8.51 4.26
N GLN A 148 -7.64 9.26 4.31
CA GLN A 148 -8.57 9.21 5.44
C GLN A 148 -9.18 7.81 5.61
N GLN A 149 -9.45 7.11 4.51
CA GLN A 149 -9.91 5.72 4.57
C GLN A 149 -8.84 4.77 5.10
N PHE A 150 -7.54 5.06 4.90
CA PHE A 150 -6.44 4.29 5.50
C PHE A 150 -6.38 4.48 7.00
N ALA A 151 -6.55 5.71 7.49
CA ALA A 151 -6.67 6.01 8.92
C ALA A 151 -7.78 5.16 9.58
N ARG A 152 -8.96 5.08 8.94
CA ARG A 152 -10.06 4.22 9.41
C ARG A 152 -9.72 2.73 9.43
N PHE A 153 -8.90 2.24 8.51
CA PHE A 153 -8.45 0.84 8.54
C PHE A 153 -7.53 0.59 9.73
N ARG A 154 -6.65 1.55 10.06
CA ARG A 154 -5.79 1.49 11.24
C ARG A 154 -6.60 1.49 12.52
N ASP A 155 -7.63 2.34 12.63
CA ASP A 155 -8.53 2.34 13.79
C ASP A 155 -9.27 1.00 13.93
N ALA A 156 -9.77 0.44 12.81
CA ALA A 156 -10.47 -0.84 12.81
C ALA A 156 -9.57 -1.99 13.29
N VAL A 157 -8.31 -2.03 12.84
CA VAL A 157 -7.33 -3.02 13.29
C VAL A 157 -6.95 -2.81 14.76
N GLY A 158 -6.76 -1.56 15.19
CA GLY A 158 -6.48 -1.22 16.59
C GLY A 158 -7.59 -1.66 17.53
N ASN A 159 -8.85 -1.41 17.17
CA ASN A 159 -10.02 -1.79 17.96
C ASN A 159 -10.18 -3.31 18.11
N GLN A 160 -9.80 -4.10 17.09
CA GLN A 160 -9.80 -5.58 17.18
C GLN A 160 -8.79 -6.11 18.20
N ARG A 161 -7.76 -5.32 18.55
CA ARG A 161 -6.66 -5.71 19.44
C ARG A 161 -6.83 -5.21 20.88
N ARG A 162 -7.80 -4.32 21.13
CA ARG A 162 -8.10 -3.85 22.48
C ARG A 162 -8.68 -5.01 23.30
N GLY A 163 -7.98 -5.39 24.38
CA GLY A 163 -8.37 -6.49 25.27
C GLY A 163 -7.32 -7.58 25.49
N ILE A 164 -6.12 -7.45 24.89
CA ILE A 164 -5.05 -8.44 25.08
C ILE A 164 -4.41 -8.25 26.47
N ARG A 165 -4.49 -9.29 27.31
CA ARG A 165 -3.62 -9.45 28.48
C ARG A 165 -2.36 -10.18 28.05
N HIS A 166 -1.21 -9.56 28.26
CA HIS A 166 0.10 -10.18 28.09
C HIS A 166 0.52 -10.80 29.41
N ASP A 167 -0.17 -11.86 29.82
CA ASP A 167 0.26 -12.67 30.96
C ASP A 167 1.45 -13.52 30.47
N LEU A 168 2.67 -13.04 30.75
CA LEU A 168 3.94 -13.73 30.50
C LEU A 168 4.34 -14.60 31.70
#